data_AF-D5UA50-F1
#
_entry.id   AF-D5UA50-F1
#
_cell.length_a   1.000
_cell.length_b   1.000
_cell.length_c   1.000
_cell.angle_alpha   90.00
_cell.angle_beta   90.00
_cell.angle_gamma   90.00
#
_symmetry.space_group_name_H-M   'P 1'
#
loop_
_entity.id
_entity.type
_entity.pdbx_description
1 polymer ?
#
loop_
_entity_poly.entity_id
_entity_poly.type
_entity_poly.pdbx_seq_one_letter_code
_entity_poly.pdbx_strand_id
1 'polypeptide(L)'
;MNKKLLSILFTLFLSGILSVSCSNADKTAQGTGIDSKYAGTWLGGGDLAGQTIIINADGSAQNQTEGVDMPASSITKNSDTSYTVNYTLNPSSGFTVKGTMNIEFTTDTSANVTGQNIITYQGGSETQNINGTLTKQQQ
;
A
#
# COMPACT_ATOMS: atom_id res chain seq x y z
N MET A 1 -2.00 55.34 41.83
CA MET A 1 -2.50 54.26 40.94
C MET A 1 -1.59 54.13 39.72
N ASN A 2 -0.57 53.29 39.78
CA ASN A 2 0.33 53.04 38.64
C ASN A 2 -0.22 51.91 37.77
N LYS A 3 -1.21 52.23 36.92
CA LYS A 3 -1.91 51.26 36.04
C LYS A 3 -1.10 50.81 34.80
N LYS A 4 0.21 51.10 34.73
CA LYS A 4 1.02 50.88 33.52
C LYS A 4 1.88 49.61 33.55
N LEU A 5 2.03 48.95 34.71
CA LEU A 5 2.89 47.76 34.82
C LEU A 5 2.19 46.42 34.50
N LEU A 6 0.85 46.36 34.53
CA LEU A 6 0.12 45.11 34.27
C LEU A 6 -0.01 44.79 32.77
N SER A 7 0.05 45.80 31.90
CA SER A 7 -0.16 45.64 30.45
C SER A 7 1.05 45.04 29.73
N ILE A 8 2.25 45.16 30.30
CA ILE A 8 3.50 44.70 29.68
C ILE A 8 3.73 43.21 29.94
N LEU A 9 3.25 42.65 31.06
CA LEU A 9 3.39 41.23 31.35
C LEU A 9 2.52 40.33 30.46
N PHE A 10 1.39 40.83 29.96
CA PHE A 10 0.47 40.01 29.14
C PHE A 10 0.93 39.81 27.69
N THR A 11 1.75 40.73 27.15
CA THR A 11 2.29 40.60 25.78
C THR A 11 3.50 39.70 25.66
N LEU A 12 4.24 39.46 26.75
CA LEU A 12 5.44 38.60 26.75
C LEU A 12 5.12 37.11 26.92
N PHE A 13 3.90 36.76 27.35
CA PHE A 13 3.50 35.36 27.50
C PHE A 13 2.94 34.76 26.19
N LEU A 14 2.60 35.57 25.19
CA LEU A 14 1.92 35.12 23.98
C LEU A 14 2.86 34.64 22.85
N SER A 15 4.17 34.85 22.98
CA SER A 15 5.17 34.45 21.98
C SER A 15 5.85 33.09 22.27
N GLY A 16 5.43 32.38 23.32
CA GLY A 16 6.14 31.20 23.83
C GLY A 16 5.54 29.82 23.51
N ILE A 17 4.42 29.72 22.78
CA ILE A 17 3.64 28.45 22.71
C ILE A 17 3.44 27.87 21.31
N LEU A 18 4.09 28.41 20.26
CA LEU A 18 3.88 27.96 18.88
C LEU A 18 5.08 27.29 18.21
N SER A 19 6.17 27.02 18.95
CA SER A 19 7.28 26.22 18.43
C SER A 19 7.29 24.80 19.00
N VAL A 20 6.13 24.14 19.06
CA VAL A 20 6.14 22.69 18.84
C VAL A 20 6.26 22.55 17.33
N SER A 21 7.50 22.68 16.84
CA SER A 21 7.84 22.04 15.58
C SER A 21 7.60 20.55 15.83
N CYS A 22 6.44 20.06 15.40
CA CYS A 22 6.29 18.68 15.01
C CYS A 22 7.26 18.48 13.85
N SER A 23 8.55 18.35 14.17
CA SER A 23 9.40 17.46 13.45
C SER A 23 8.73 16.11 13.58
N ASN A 24 7.85 15.80 12.63
CA ASN A 24 7.49 14.43 12.32
C ASN A 24 8.76 13.81 11.73
N ALA A 25 9.75 13.60 12.58
CA ALA A 25 10.81 12.65 12.33
C ALA A 25 10.10 11.29 12.27
N ASP A 26 9.78 10.88 11.05
CA ASP A 26 9.53 9.53 10.58
C ASP A 26 9.07 8.54 11.63
N LYS A 27 7.80 8.65 11.98
CA LYS A 27 6.99 7.50 12.43
C LYS A 27 5.62 7.62 11.78
N THR A 28 5.58 7.61 10.45
CA THR A 28 4.34 7.21 9.79
C THR A 28 4.08 5.78 10.27
N ALA A 29 3.00 5.57 11.00
CA ALA A 29 2.47 4.23 11.14
C ALA A 29 2.34 3.71 9.69
N GLN A 30 3.08 2.65 9.34
CA GLN A 30 2.93 2.01 8.04
C GLN A 30 1.45 1.66 7.92
N GLY A 31 0.75 2.36 7.03
CA GLY A 31 -0.67 2.13 6.79
C GLY A 31 -0.84 0.72 6.25
N THR A 32 -1.99 0.11 6.54
CA THR A 32 -2.37 -1.16 5.91
C THR A 32 -3.40 -0.89 4.82
N GLY A 33 -3.36 -1.69 3.76
CA GLY A 33 -4.28 -1.56 2.62
C GLY A 33 -3.87 -0.54 1.57
N ILE A 34 -4.49 -0.66 0.40
CA ILE A 34 -4.35 0.27 -0.73
C ILE A 34 -5.29 1.47 -0.54
N ASP A 35 -4.84 2.69 -0.82
CA ASP A 35 -5.70 3.87 -0.74
C ASP A 35 -6.95 3.74 -1.63
N SER A 36 -8.10 4.16 -1.11
CA SER A 36 -9.42 4.02 -1.77
C SER A 36 -9.54 4.72 -3.12
N LYS A 37 -8.69 5.71 -3.42
CA LYS A 37 -8.60 6.34 -4.76
C LYS A 37 -8.27 5.34 -5.87
N TYR A 38 -7.56 4.26 -5.53
CA TYR A 38 -7.21 3.20 -6.48
C TYR A 38 -8.26 2.08 -6.53
N ALA A 39 -9.35 2.17 -5.76
CA ALA A 39 -10.43 1.19 -5.81
C ALA A 39 -11.00 1.06 -7.23
N GLY A 40 -11.30 -0.17 -7.63
CA GLY A 40 -11.79 -0.52 -8.96
C GLY A 40 -11.23 -1.84 -9.49
N THR A 41 -11.57 -2.12 -10.75
CA THR A 41 -11.10 -3.31 -11.47
C THR A 41 -9.88 -2.95 -12.32
N TRP A 42 -8.85 -3.79 -12.23
CA TRP A 42 -7.56 -3.58 -12.87
C TRP A 42 -7.19 -4.81 -13.70
N LEU A 43 -6.79 -4.57 -14.94
CA LEU A 43 -6.38 -5.61 -15.89
C LEU A 43 -4.86 -5.73 -15.87
N GLY A 44 -4.37 -6.96 -15.69
CA GLY A 44 -2.95 -7.26 -15.70
C GLY A 44 -2.35 -7.29 -17.11
N GLY A 45 -1.11 -6.80 -17.22
CA GLY A 45 -0.24 -6.90 -18.38
C GLY A 45 1.14 -7.45 -18.01
N GLY A 46 1.98 -7.74 -19.00
CA GLY A 46 3.27 -8.41 -18.79
C GLY A 46 3.09 -9.80 -18.18
N ASP A 47 3.84 -10.11 -17.12
CA ASP A 47 3.70 -11.40 -16.40
C ASP A 47 2.33 -11.58 -15.72
N LEU A 48 1.53 -10.50 -15.62
CA LEU A 48 0.17 -10.53 -15.08
C LEU A 48 -0.90 -10.57 -16.18
N ALA A 49 -0.53 -10.76 -17.45
CA ALA A 49 -1.48 -10.79 -18.56
C ALA A 49 -2.62 -11.81 -18.33
N GLY A 50 -3.86 -11.36 -18.51
CA GLY A 50 -5.06 -12.18 -18.30
C GLY A 50 -5.57 -12.24 -16.85
N GLN A 51 -4.83 -11.64 -15.91
CA GLN A 51 -5.28 -11.52 -14.52
C GLN A 51 -6.17 -10.30 -14.33
N THR A 52 -7.21 -10.45 -13.51
CA THR A 52 -8.08 -9.36 -13.07
C THR A 52 -7.89 -9.13 -11.58
N ILE A 53 -7.39 -7.95 -11.22
CA ILE A 53 -7.21 -7.53 -9.83
C ILE A 53 -8.31 -6.55 -9.45
N ILE A 54 -9.01 -6.82 -8.36
CA ILE A 54 -10.01 -5.93 -7.80
C ILE A 54 -9.40 -5.27 -6.56
N ILE A 55 -9.35 -3.94 -6.53
CA ILE A 55 -8.97 -3.18 -5.34
C ILE A 55 -10.25 -2.66 -4.72
N ASN A 56 -10.48 -3.00 -3.46
CA ASN A 56 -11.67 -2.63 -2.71
C ASN A 56 -11.47 -1.29 -1.99
N ALA A 57 -12.56 -0.59 -1.71
CA ALA A 57 -12.51 0.70 -1.01
C ALA A 57 -12.04 0.61 0.45
N ASP A 58 -12.08 -0.59 1.05
CA ASP A 58 -11.55 -0.89 2.38
C ASP A 58 -10.03 -1.14 2.40
N GLY A 59 -9.38 -1.03 1.24
CA GLY A 59 -7.94 -1.21 1.05
C GLY A 59 -7.50 -2.66 0.87
N SER A 60 -8.41 -3.63 0.91
CA SER A 60 -8.12 -4.99 0.48
C SER A 60 -8.04 -5.10 -1.05
N ALA A 61 -7.50 -6.20 -1.55
CA ALA A 61 -7.51 -6.54 -2.96
C ALA A 61 -7.83 -8.04 -3.16
N GLN A 62 -8.20 -8.39 -4.38
CA GLN A 62 -8.42 -9.77 -4.80
C GLN A 62 -7.87 -9.97 -6.21
N ASN A 63 -7.15 -11.07 -6.44
CA ASN A 63 -6.92 -11.58 -7.77
C ASN A 63 -8.08 -12.49 -8.14
N GLN A 64 -9.04 -11.95 -8.91
CA GLN A 64 -10.26 -12.66 -9.25
C GLN A 64 -9.99 -13.86 -10.17
N THR A 65 -8.99 -13.76 -11.05
CA THR A 65 -8.63 -14.86 -11.97
C THR A 65 -8.09 -16.07 -11.22
N GLU A 66 -7.22 -15.83 -10.23
CA GLU A 66 -6.58 -16.90 -9.44
C GLU A 66 -7.34 -17.25 -8.14
N GLY A 67 -8.40 -16.51 -7.81
CA GLY A 67 -9.15 -16.68 -6.57
C GLY A 67 -8.33 -16.40 -5.31
N VAL A 68 -7.40 -15.44 -5.37
CA VAL A 68 -6.52 -15.09 -4.24
C VAL A 68 -7.01 -13.82 -3.56
N ASP A 69 -7.38 -13.94 -2.28
CA ASP A 69 -7.73 -12.81 -1.45
C ASP A 69 -6.48 -12.19 -0.79
N MET A 70 -6.41 -10.86 -0.81
CA MET A 70 -5.33 -10.07 -0.24
C MET A 70 -5.95 -9.07 0.74
N PRO A 71 -6.20 -9.46 2.00
CA PRO A 71 -6.81 -8.57 2.98
C PRO A 71 -5.93 -7.34 3.21
N ALA A 72 -6.52 -6.21 3.61
CA ALA A 72 -5.76 -4.98 3.86
C ALA A 72 -4.57 -5.20 4.82
N SER A 73 -4.72 -6.10 5.80
CA SER A 73 -3.66 -6.47 6.74
C SER A 73 -2.44 -7.17 6.13
N SER A 74 -2.55 -7.73 4.91
CA SER A 74 -1.42 -8.30 4.16
C SER A 74 -0.78 -7.31 3.19
N ILE A 75 -1.28 -6.07 3.16
CA ILE A 75 -0.84 -4.99 2.28
C ILE A 75 -0.23 -3.88 3.13
N THR A 76 1.04 -3.57 2.87
CA THR A 76 1.76 -2.47 3.52
C THR A 76 1.79 -1.27 2.59
N LYS A 77 1.33 -0.11 3.07
CA LYS A 77 1.52 1.18 2.40
C LYS A 77 2.93 1.69 2.67
N ASN A 78 3.75 1.73 1.63
CA ASN A 78 5.13 2.25 1.69
C ASN A 78 5.16 3.76 1.41
N SER A 79 4.29 4.23 0.52
CA SER A 79 4.09 5.65 0.18
C SER A 79 2.66 5.88 -0.37
N ASP A 80 2.32 7.09 -0.81
CA ASP A 80 1.01 7.38 -1.44
C ASP A 80 0.78 6.69 -2.80
N THR A 81 1.85 6.18 -3.41
CA THR A 81 1.83 5.49 -4.71
C THR A 81 2.40 4.07 -4.65
N SER A 82 3.03 3.69 -3.54
CA SER A 82 3.78 2.44 -3.42
C SER A 82 3.23 1.53 -2.32
N TYR A 83 2.94 0.29 -2.69
CA TYR A 83 2.34 -0.71 -1.80
C TYR A 83 3.02 -2.06 -1.96
N THR A 84 3.23 -2.77 -0.86
CA THR A 84 3.71 -4.15 -0.87
C THR A 84 2.57 -5.08 -0.46
N VAL A 85 2.26 -6.05 -1.30
CA VAL A 85 1.21 -7.04 -1.10
C VAL A 85 1.82 -8.40 -0.86
N ASN A 86 1.47 -9.04 0.26
CA ASN A 86 1.84 -10.42 0.53
C ASN A 86 0.62 -11.32 0.40
N TYR A 87 0.79 -12.47 -0.25
CA TYR A 87 -0.29 -13.43 -0.44
C TYR A 87 0.22 -14.87 -0.40
N THR A 88 -0.72 -15.80 -0.21
CA THR A 88 -0.45 -17.22 -0.29
C THR A 88 -1.53 -17.88 -1.12
N LEU A 89 -1.11 -18.65 -2.12
CA LEU A 89 -1.98 -19.48 -2.93
C LEU A 89 -1.64 -20.94 -2.63
N ASN A 90 -2.65 -21.76 -2.37
CA ASN A 90 -2.50 -23.20 -2.13
C ASN A 90 -3.34 -23.97 -3.15
N PRO A 91 -2.85 -24.15 -4.38
CA PRO A 91 -3.58 -24.91 -5.39
C PRO A 91 -3.75 -26.36 -4.95
N SER A 92 -4.80 -27.01 -5.44
CA SER A 92 -5.08 -28.43 -5.14
C SER A 92 -4.00 -29.39 -5.67
N SER A 93 -3.07 -28.92 -6.49
CA SER A 93 -1.95 -29.66 -7.10
C SER A 93 -0.76 -29.92 -6.16
N GLY A 94 -0.88 -29.66 -4.85
CA GLY A 94 0.09 -30.10 -3.85
C GLY A 94 1.35 -29.24 -3.72
N PHE A 95 1.31 -28.00 -4.23
CA PHE A 95 2.34 -26.99 -3.99
C PHE A 95 1.73 -25.76 -3.30
N THR A 96 2.57 -24.96 -2.64
CA THR A 96 2.20 -23.69 -2.04
C THR A 96 2.99 -22.58 -2.69
N VAL A 97 2.32 -21.48 -3.07
CA VAL A 97 2.95 -20.27 -3.55
C VAL A 97 2.86 -19.21 -2.46
N LYS A 98 4.00 -18.64 -2.08
CA LYS A 98 4.05 -17.41 -1.28
C LYS A 98 4.56 -16.28 -2.16
N GLY A 99 3.74 -15.26 -2.37
CA GLY A 99 4.04 -14.14 -3.24
C GLY A 99 4.23 -12.85 -2.47
N THR A 100 5.19 -12.04 -2.90
CA THR A 100 5.34 -10.63 -2.51
C THR A 100 5.36 -9.79 -3.78
N MET A 101 4.41 -8.86 -3.90
CA MET A 101 4.32 -7.91 -5.01
C MET A 101 4.50 -6.48 -4.51
N ASN A 102 5.26 -5.68 -5.23
CA ASN A 102 5.30 -4.23 -5.08
C ASN A 102 4.50 -3.62 -6.22
N ILE A 103 3.47 -2.86 -5.86
CA ILE A 103 2.62 -2.12 -6.78
C ILE A 103 3.02 -0.65 -6.68
N GLU A 104 3.47 -0.08 -7.79
CA GLU A 104 3.80 1.34 -7.92
C GLU A 104 2.82 1.99 -8.90
N PHE A 105 1.87 2.75 -8.36
CA PHE A 105 0.92 3.52 -9.16
C PHE A 105 1.65 4.68 -9.84
N THR A 106 1.66 4.68 -11.17
CA THR A 106 2.24 5.78 -11.97
C THR A 106 1.19 6.86 -12.26
N THR A 107 -0.09 6.47 -12.26
CA THR A 107 -1.26 7.36 -12.36
C THR A 107 -2.43 6.73 -11.60
N ASP A 108 -3.57 7.43 -11.51
CA ASP A 108 -4.80 6.88 -10.94
C ASP A 108 -5.38 5.70 -11.75
N THR A 109 -4.88 5.47 -12.96
CA THR A 109 -5.36 4.41 -13.88
C THR A 109 -4.28 3.44 -14.34
N SER A 110 -3.03 3.60 -13.90
CA SER A 110 -1.90 2.75 -14.33
C SER A 110 -0.93 2.47 -13.18
N ALA A 111 -0.42 1.25 -13.11
CA ALA A 111 0.61 0.86 -12.16
C ALA A 111 1.62 -0.12 -12.77
N ASN A 112 2.85 -0.08 -12.25
CA ASN A 112 3.86 -1.10 -12.48
C ASN A 112 3.83 -2.10 -11.32
N VAL A 113 4.04 -3.37 -11.61
CA VAL A 113 4.10 -4.43 -10.60
C VAL A 113 5.41 -5.18 -10.74
N THR A 114 6.15 -5.26 -9.64
CA THR A 114 7.32 -6.13 -9.53
C THR A 114 7.14 -7.07 -8.36
N GLY A 115 7.82 -8.20 -8.32
CA GLY A 115 7.66 -9.10 -7.19
C GLY A 115 8.36 -10.42 -7.35
N GLN A 116 8.11 -11.30 -6.40
CA GLN A 116 8.63 -12.66 -6.40
C GLN A 116 7.58 -13.61 -5.83
N ASN A 117 7.49 -14.78 -6.46
CA ASN A 117 6.77 -15.94 -5.97
C ASN A 117 7.78 -17.00 -5.55
N ILE A 118 7.61 -17.55 -4.34
CA ILE A 118 8.30 -18.74 -3.88
C ILE A 118 7.32 -19.90 -3.98
N ILE A 119 7.56 -20.79 -4.93
CA ILE A 119 6.75 -21.98 -5.19
C ILE A 119 7.41 -23.14 -4.46
N THR A 120 6.72 -23.72 -3.48
CA THR A 120 7.22 -24.83 -2.67
C THR A 120 6.45 -26.11 -3.01
N TYR A 121 7.17 -27.18 -3.31
CA TYR A 121 6.63 -28.50 -3.64
C TYR A 121 7.43 -29.58 -2.91
N GLN A 122 6.96 -30.84 -3.00
CA GLN A 122 7.67 -31.97 -2.40
C GLN A 122 9.05 -32.14 -3.07
N GLY A 123 10.11 -31.80 -2.34
CA GLY A 123 11.50 -31.93 -2.80
C GLY A 123 12.23 -30.62 -3.12
N GLY A 124 11.58 -29.45 -2.99
CA GLY A 124 12.29 -28.18 -3.18
C GLY A 124 11.41 -26.94 -3.24
N SER A 125 12.04 -25.83 -3.62
CA SER A 125 11.36 -24.57 -3.90
C SER A 125 12.01 -23.86 -5.08
N GLU A 126 11.18 -23.17 -5.86
CA GLU A 126 11.61 -22.33 -6.98
C GLU A 126 11.18 -20.88 -6.73
N THR A 127 11.99 -19.94 -7.19
CA THR A 127 11.66 -18.51 -7.17
C THR A 127 11.33 -18.05 -8.58
N GLN A 128 10.17 -17.44 -8.74
CA GLN A 128 9.74 -16.80 -9.97
C GLN A 128 9.62 -15.30 -9.75
N ASN A 129 10.27 -14.49 -10.59
CA ASN A 129 10.11 -13.04 -10.57
C ASN A 129 8.79 -12.65 -11.26
N ILE A 130 8.21 -11.55 -10.80
CA ILE A 130 7.03 -10.92 -11.40
C ILE A 130 7.47 -9.58 -11.96
N ASN A 131 7.17 -9.33 -13.22
CA ASN A 131 7.29 -8.03 -13.86
C ASN A 131 6.07 -7.79 -14.76
N GLY A 132 5.15 -6.98 -14.28
CA GLY A 132 3.88 -6.73 -14.94
C GLY A 132 3.40 -5.30 -14.80
N THR A 133 2.21 -5.06 -15.32
CA THR A 133 1.51 -3.78 -15.20
C THR A 133 0.06 -4.02 -14.82
N LEU A 134 -0.58 -2.99 -14.26
CA LEU A 134 -2.01 -2.95 -14.04
C LEU A 134 -2.58 -1.71 -14.74
N THR A 135 -3.67 -1.90 -15.48
CA THR A 135 -4.43 -0.81 -16.10
C THR A 135 -5.86 -0.84 -15.58
N LYS A 136 -6.34 0.27 -15.05
CA LYS A 136 -7.70 0.37 -14.51
C LYS A 136 -8.71 0.26 -15.65
N GLN A 137 -9.66 -0.65 -15.52
CA GLN A 137 -10.76 -0.77 -16.46
C GLN A 137 -11.65 0.47 -16.34
N GLN A 138 -11.78 1.22 -17.42
CA GLN A 138 -12.70 2.35 -17.49
C GLN A 138 -14.13 1.79 -17.58
N GLN A 139 -15.03 2.32 -16.75
CA GLN A 139 -16.47 2.03 -16.80
C GLN A 139 -17.15 2.90 -17.85
#